data_AF-A0AAC9I782-F1
#
_entry.id   AF-A0AAC9I782-F1
#
_cell.length_a   1.000
_cell.length_b   1.000
_cell.length_c   1.000
_cell.angle_alpha   90.00
_cell.angle_beta   90.00
_cell.angle_gamma   90.00
#
_symmetry.space_group_name_H-M   'P 1'
#
loop_
_entity.id
_entity.type
_entity.pdbx_description
1 polymer ?
#
loop_
_entity_poly.entity_id
_entity_poly.type
_entity_poly.pdbx_seq_one_letter_code
_entity_poly.pdbx_strand_id
1 'polypeptide(L)'
;MNIHLLRSPELKVETYRNVLHLLQQFRGPLNFIECEEEILQNGPNGEEIEWESKEDFEKLKKVRFFSEPQLCSIDDERLVNRIVFPHKEVLKTWEQLFAECDKYRNQKRISENDIVVLLTDIGNKPNWFGGISPSMKNYFVQTSNWQHYFGSSIDIRFPIAYEVIVWSMRYFMFSTNEAIMNNIHKTPKGCVMDFCQDKSQIILKMRTADVCDSCMNHFIERDVPKLYSRQFFEILEGIRGAMTFRGRSKLFHQPSRLEIKGYTKKIFFTDLGGLELRLNPKEKALFLLFLKYNDGISLNELQDYKEELKQLYANFCNQSNPATLQKAIDLLVNPLENDANIVLSRINKKIKEAVGETLLDFYCINGERGEKKLIKLERELVNHKS
;
A
#
# COMPACT_ATOMS: atom_id res chain seq x y z
N MET A 1 -20.01 8.24 -5.36
CA MET A 1 -19.04 9.01 -6.15
C MET A 1 -17.88 8.09 -6.48
N ASN A 2 -17.37 8.12 -7.72
CA ASN A 2 -16.19 7.33 -8.05
C ASN A 2 -14.91 8.16 -7.89
N ILE A 3 -13.86 7.50 -7.43
CA ILE A 3 -12.49 8.02 -7.34
C ILE A 3 -11.63 7.13 -8.22
N HIS A 4 -11.18 7.66 -9.34
CA HIS A 4 -10.35 6.96 -10.33
C HIS A 4 -8.89 7.14 -9.94
N LEU A 5 -8.19 6.06 -9.61
CA LEU A 5 -6.77 6.08 -9.26
C LEU A 5 -5.94 5.74 -10.49
N LEU A 6 -5.14 6.68 -10.97
CA LEU A 6 -4.24 6.50 -12.10
C LEU A 6 -2.87 6.07 -11.61
N ARG A 7 -2.26 5.10 -12.29
CA ARG A 7 -0.87 4.69 -12.07
C ARG A 7 0.01 5.32 -13.14
N SER A 8 0.94 6.15 -12.75
CA SER A 8 2.00 6.58 -13.67
C SER A 8 2.97 5.41 -13.98
N PRO A 9 3.66 5.42 -15.15
CA PRO A 9 4.53 4.32 -15.57
C PRO A 9 5.58 3.90 -14.54
N GLU A 10 6.19 4.87 -13.86
CA GLU A 10 7.28 4.67 -12.93
C GLU A 10 6.83 4.03 -11.60
N LEU A 11 5.57 4.24 -11.20
CA LEU A 11 5.05 3.66 -9.97
C LEU A 11 4.87 2.16 -10.15
N LYS A 12 5.55 1.36 -9.32
CA LYS A 12 5.43 -0.10 -9.32
C LYS A 12 3.96 -0.54 -9.26
N VAL A 13 3.56 -1.38 -10.21
CA VAL A 13 2.20 -1.97 -10.32
C VAL A 13 1.74 -2.58 -8.99
N GLU A 14 2.66 -3.22 -8.27
CA GLU A 14 2.36 -3.83 -6.98
C GLU A 14 1.99 -2.80 -5.90
N THR A 15 2.78 -1.73 -5.77
CA THR A 15 2.49 -0.64 -4.82
C THR A 15 1.12 -0.03 -5.13
N TYR A 16 0.87 0.30 -6.40
CA TYR A 16 -0.41 0.85 -6.86
C TYR A 16 -1.59 -0.05 -6.49
N ARG A 17 -1.54 -1.34 -6.86
CA ARG A 17 -2.63 -2.28 -6.58
C ARG A 17 -2.87 -2.44 -5.08
N ASN A 18 -1.81 -2.43 -4.29
CA ASN A 18 -1.95 -2.59 -2.85
C ASN A 18 -2.53 -1.34 -2.18
N VAL A 19 -2.24 -0.13 -2.69
CA VAL A 19 -2.92 1.12 -2.28
C VAL A 19 -4.40 1.07 -2.65
N LEU A 20 -4.72 0.67 -3.88
CA LEU A 20 -6.10 0.54 -4.33
C LEU A 20 -6.88 -0.47 -3.47
N HIS A 21 -6.31 -1.64 -3.21
CA HIS A 21 -6.93 -2.66 -2.36
C HIS A 21 -7.15 -2.15 -0.93
N LEU A 22 -6.16 -1.44 -0.39
CA LEU A 22 -6.25 -0.83 0.93
C LEU A 22 -7.42 0.16 1.03
N LEU A 23 -7.73 0.91 -0.04
CA LEU A 23 -8.87 1.83 -0.06
C LEU A 23 -10.21 1.08 -0.29
N GLN A 24 -10.22 0.06 -1.15
CA GLN A 24 -11.42 -0.71 -1.52
C GLN A 24 -11.98 -1.58 -0.39
N GLN A 25 -11.21 -1.84 0.67
CA GLN A 25 -11.71 -2.63 1.80
C GLN A 25 -12.80 -1.91 2.62
N PHE A 26 -12.87 -0.58 2.53
CA PHE A 26 -13.80 0.24 3.30
C PHE A 26 -15.08 0.50 2.51
N ARG A 27 -16.19 -0.08 2.95
CA ARG A 27 -17.48 -0.01 2.25
C ARG A 27 -18.14 1.36 2.46
N GLY A 28 -18.67 1.93 1.39
CA GLY A 28 -19.43 3.17 1.46
C GLY A 28 -19.70 3.75 0.08
N PRO A 29 -20.19 5.01 0.03
CA PRO A 29 -20.56 5.66 -1.23
C PRO A 29 -19.37 6.13 -2.09
N LEU A 30 -18.13 6.11 -1.58
CA LEU A 30 -16.91 6.29 -2.35
C LEU A 30 -16.50 4.96 -2.96
N ASN A 31 -16.42 4.92 -4.29
CA ASN A 31 -15.96 3.77 -5.05
C ASN A 31 -14.57 4.07 -5.61
N PHE A 32 -13.54 3.34 -5.16
CA PHE A 32 -12.18 3.46 -5.68
C PHE A 32 -12.00 2.52 -6.88
N ILE A 33 -11.63 3.08 -8.04
CA ILE A 33 -11.61 2.37 -9.32
C ILE A 33 -10.19 2.31 -9.88
N GLU A 34 -9.80 1.11 -10.34
CA GLU A 34 -8.56 0.89 -11.09
C GLU A 34 -8.63 1.54 -12.47
N CYS A 35 -7.53 2.14 -12.92
CA CYS A 35 -7.44 2.70 -14.27
C CYS A 35 -6.64 1.79 -15.20
N GLU A 36 -7.04 1.74 -16.46
CA GLU A 36 -6.31 1.01 -17.50
C GLU A 36 -4.94 1.66 -17.78
N GLU A 37 -3.88 0.85 -17.70
CA GLU A 37 -2.49 1.32 -17.78
C GLU A 37 -2.08 1.88 -19.15
N GLU A 38 -2.84 1.57 -20.20
CA GLU A 38 -2.51 1.91 -21.59
C GLU A 38 -2.57 3.41 -21.92
N ILE A 39 -3.06 4.26 -21.01
CA ILE A 39 -3.34 5.68 -21.27
C ILE A 39 -2.13 6.59 -21.00
N LEU A 40 -1.27 6.21 -20.06
CA LEU A 40 -0.15 7.00 -19.58
C LEU A 40 1.16 6.45 -20.14
N GLN A 41 1.39 6.57 -21.46
CA GLN A 41 2.55 5.94 -22.13
C GLN A 41 3.77 6.87 -22.30
N ASN A 42 3.68 8.13 -21.90
CA ASN A 42 4.80 9.05 -22.05
C ASN A 42 5.77 8.82 -20.89
N GLY A 43 7.04 8.55 -21.22
CA GLY A 43 8.12 8.48 -20.24
C GLY A 43 8.29 9.78 -19.43
N PRO A 44 9.28 9.85 -18.53
CA PRO A 44 9.45 11.01 -17.66
C PRO A 44 9.88 12.25 -18.47
N ASN A 45 8.92 12.98 -19.04
CA ASN A 45 9.11 14.30 -19.62
C ASN A 45 9.18 15.35 -18.50
N GLY A 46 10.17 15.22 -17.62
CA GLY A 46 10.41 16.12 -16.50
C GLY A 46 11.82 16.70 -16.52
N GLU A 47 12.07 17.61 -15.59
CA GLU A 47 13.37 18.24 -15.36
C GLU A 47 14.14 17.43 -14.31
N GLU A 48 15.37 17.01 -14.62
CA GLU A 48 16.26 16.43 -13.63
C GLU A 48 16.78 17.51 -12.69
N ILE A 49 16.65 17.29 -11.38
CA ILE A 49 17.21 18.15 -10.34
C ILE A 49 18.15 17.34 -9.46
N GLU A 50 19.14 18.02 -8.87
CA GLU A 50 19.98 17.48 -7.81
C GLU A 50 19.75 18.30 -6.53
N TRP A 51 19.37 17.61 -5.46
CA TRP A 51 19.26 18.16 -4.12
C TRP A 51 20.61 18.01 -3.41
N GLU A 52 21.20 19.13 -3.02
CA GLU A 52 22.52 19.15 -2.36
C GLU A 52 22.44 18.76 -0.88
N SER A 53 21.32 19.05 -0.23
CA SER A 53 21.19 18.90 1.22
C SER A 53 19.80 18.43 1.64
N LYS A 54 19.74 17.81 2.82
CA LYS A 54 18.49 17.40 3.48
C LYS A 54 17.56 18.59 3.71
N GLU A 55 18.11 19.73 4.14
CA GLU A 55 17.30 20.92 4.41
C GLU A 55 16.62 21.44 3.15
N ASP A 56 17.34 21.48 2.01
CA ASP A 56 16.76 21.89 0.74
C ASP A 56 15.67 20.93 0.25
N PHE A 57 15.83 19.63 0.53
CA PHE A 57 14.86 18.61 0.14
C PHE A 57 13.60 18.60 1.02
N GLU A 58 13.73 18.84 2.33
CA GLU A 58 12.61 18.80 3.27
C GLU A 58 11.86 20.13 3.40
N LYS A 59 12.50 21.26 3.05
CA LYS A 59 11.92 22.61 3.17
C LYS A 59 11.88 23.32 1.82
N LEU A 60 10.77 24.04 1.58
CA LEU A 60 10.73 25.05 0.52
C LEU A 60 11.79 26.14 0.80
N LYS A 61 12.66 26.44 -0.18
CA LYS A 61 13.64 27.55 -0.11
C LYS A 61 12.94 28.91 0.06
N LYS A 62 12.59 29.23 1.30
CA LYS A 62 12.46 30.54 1.95
C LYS A 62 11.84 30.32 3.34
N VAL A 63 12.67 30.07 4.35
CA VAL A 63 12.76 30.79 5.64
C VAL A 63 14.00 30.23 6.34
N ARG A 64 15.08 31.03 6.42
CA ARG A 64 16.13 30.83 7.43
C ARG A 64 15.54 31.26 8.75
N PHE A 65 15.45 30.39 9.76
CA PHE A 65 15.69 30.76 11.16
C PHE A 65 15.77 29.53 12.09
N PHE A 66 16.81 29.61 12.93
CA PHE A 66 17.19 28.87 14.14
C PHE A 66 17.64 27.40 14.06
N SER A 67 18.87 27.25 14.57
CA SER A 67 19.70 26.07 14.77
C SER A 67 19.02 24.98 15.59
N GLU A 68 19.09 23.74 15.10
CA GLU A 68 18.79 22.53 15.88
C GLU A 68 19.96 22.16 16.83
N PRO A 69 19.68 21.51 17.97
CA PRO A 69 20.72 20.92 18.80
C PRO A 69 21.28 19.66 18.12
N GLN A 70 22.61 19.50 18.20
CA GLN A 70 23.33 18.32 17.73
C GLN A 70 22.75 17.03 18.33
N LEU A 71 22.32 16.11 17.47
CA LEU A 71 22.01 14.75 17.88
C LEU A 71 23.26 13.88 17.73
N CYS A 72 23.71 13.30 18.84
CA CYS A 72 24.85 12.41 18.95
C CYS A 72 24.75 11.21 18.00
N SER A 73 25.93 10.77 17.54
CA SER A 73 26.17 9.53 16.81
C SER A 73 25.65 8.32 17.61
N ILE A 74 24.58 7.71 17.12
CA ILE A 74 24.17 6.37 17.50
C ILE A 74 24.14 5.57 16.20
N ASP A 75 24.94 4.51 16.15
CA ASP A 75 24.85 3.47 15.14
C ASP A 75 23.44 2.86 15.19
N ASP A 76 22.52 3.40 14.39
CA ASP A 76 21.11 3.01 14.38
C ASP A 76 20.80 2.34 13.04
N GLU A 77 20.44 1.05 13.07
CA GLU A 77 19.88 0.29 11.94
C GLU A 77 18.67 0.99 11.29
N ARG A 78 18.15 2.07 11.88
CA ARG A 78 17.15 3.01 11.32
C ARG A 78 17.65 3.84 10.13
N LEU A 79 18.94 3.85 9.78
CA LEU A 79 19.46 4.57 8.62
C LEU A 79 19.16 3.89 7.27
N VAL A 80 18.69 2.63 7.29
CA VAL A 80 18.33 1.89 6.08
C VAL A 80 17.08 2.55 5.45
N ASN A 81 17.23 3.13 4.26
CA ASN A 81 16.22 3.80 3.43
C ASN A 81 16.05 5.33 3.58
N ARG A 82 16.96 6.03 4.28
CA ARG A 82 17.01 7.50 4.13
C ARG A 82 17.75 7.89 2.85
N ILE A 83 17.25 8.92 2.18
CA ILE A 83 17.95 9.56 1.07
C ILE A 83 19.35 9.99 1.50
N VAL A 84 20.34 9.66 0.68
CA VAL A 84 21.71 10.15 0.75
C VAL A 84 21.84 11.32 -0.22
N PHE A 85 22.52 12.38 0.22
CA PHE A 85 22.74 13.59 -0.57
C PHE A 85 24.18 13.61 -1.13
N PRO A 86 24.41 14.07 -2.37
CA PRO A 86 23.42 14.67 -3.26
C PRO A 86 22.41 13.64 -3.83
N HIS A 87 21.15 14.06 -3.98
CA HIS A 87 20.05 13.20 -4.42
C HIS A 87 19.44 13.71 -5.72
N LYS A 88 19.35 12.86 -6.73
CA LYS A 88 18.73 13.20 -8.02
C LYS A 88 17.31 12.68 -8.11
N GLU A 89 16.40 13.52 -8.59
CA GLU A 89 15.06 13.10 -9.00
C GLU A 89 14.58 13.86 -10.24
N VAL A 90 13.54 13.34 -10.87
CA VAL A 90 12.86 14.02 -11.99
C VAL A 90 11.65 14.76 -11.43
N LEU A 91 11.47 16.02 -11.85
CA LEU A 91 10.37 16.88 -11.45
C LEU A 91 9.45 17.24 -12.62
N LYS A 92 8.14 17.30 -12.37
CA LYS A 92 7.13 17.89 -13.27
C LYS A 92 6.49 19.13 -12.64
N THR A 93 5.97 20.03 -13.48
CA THR A 93 5.07 21.08 -13.00
C THR A 93 3.70 20.49 -12.65
N TRP A 94 2.91 21.22 -11.86
CA TRP A 94 1.55 20.80 -11.55
C TRP A 94 0.68 20.71 -12.81
N GLU A 95 0.85 21.62 -13.76
CA GLU A 95 0.15 21.61 -15.05
C GLU A 95 0.44 20.33 -15.84
N GLN A 96 1.70 19.87 -15.86
CA GLN A 96 2.07 18.62 -16.51
C GLN A 96 1.41 17.41 -15.85
N LEU A 97 1.37 17.37 -14.51
CA LEU A 97 0.73 16.27 -13.76
C LEU A 97 -0.79 16.27 -13.93
N PHE A 98 -1.44 17.44 -13.91
CA PHE A 98 -2.88 17.53 -14.11
C PHE A 98 -3.29 17.26 -15.56
N ALA A 99 -2.44 17.58 -16.54
CA ALA A 99 -2.70 17.24 -17.94
C ALA A 99 -2.84 15.73 -18.16
N GLU A 100 -2.16 14.89 -17.37
CA GLU A 100 -2.34 13.43 -17.39
C GLU A 100 -3.74 13.02 -16.90
N CYS A 101 -4.22 13.67 -15.84
CA CYS A 101 -5.59 13.47 -15.34
C CYS A 101 -6.63 13.91 -16.37
N ASP A 102 -6.45 15.08 -16.98
CA ASP A 102 -7.37 15.62 -17.99
C ASP A 102 -7.40 14.76 -19.25
N LYS A 103 -6.25 14.25 -19.70
CA LYS A 103 -6.17 13.29 -20.80
C LYS A 103 -7.02 12.06 -20.51
N TYR A 104 -6.87 11.48 -19.32
CA TYR A 104 -7.68 10.32 -18.91
C TYR A 104 -9.18 10.64 -18.86
N ARG A 105 -9.56 11.79 -18.26
CA ARG A 105 -10.96 12.24 -18.22
C ARG A 105 -11.58 12.31 -19.59
N ASN A 106 -10.89 12.93 -20.54
CA ASN A 106 -11.37 13.11 -21.91
C ASN A 106 -11.50 11.77 -22.64
N GLN A 107 -10.50 10.90 -22.54
CA GLN A 107 -10.48 9.62 -23.24
C GLN A 107 -11.53 8.64 -22.70
N LYS A 108 -11.72 8.58 -21.38
CA LYS A 108 -12.68 7.68 -20.74
C LYS A 108 -14.05 8.32 -20.52
N ARG A 109 -14.24 9.60 -20.89
CA ARG A 109 -15.47 10.38 -20.69
C ARG A 109 -15.95 10.32 -19.23
N ILE A 110 -15.01 10.55 -18.32
CA ILE A 110 -15.25 10.50 -16.87
C ILE A 110 -16.25 11.59 -16.48
N SER A 111 -17.17 11.27 -15.57
CA SER A 111 -18.13 12.25 -15.06
C SER A 111 -17.44 13.44 -14.39
N GLU A 112 -17.96 14.64 -14.61
CA GLU A 112 -17.55 15.87 -13.92
C GLU A 112 -17.70 15.78 -12.38
N ASN A 113 -18.58 14.89 -11.91
CA ASN A 113 -18.79 14.67 -10.48
C ASN A 113 -17.75 13.73 -9.86
N ASP A 114 -17.07 12.92 -10.66
CA ASP A 114 -16.06 11.97 -10.18
C ASP A 114 -14.72 12.66 -9.91
N ILE A 115 -13.89 12.04 -9.07
CA ILE A 115 -12.54 12.50 -8.76
C ILE A 115 -11.53 11.65 -9.52
N VAL A 116 -10.45 12.27 -9.99
CA VAL A 116 -9.31 11.60 -10.64
C VAL A 116 -8.05 11.91 -9.83
N VAL A 117 -7.32 10.87 -9.42
CA VAL A 117 -6.09 11.00 -8.63
C VAL A 117 -4.95 10.29 -9.35
N LEU A 118 -3.92 11.04 -9.75
CA LEU A 118 -2.68 10.50 -10.29
C LEU A 118 -1.73 10.10 -9.15
N LEU A 119 -1.35 8.83 -9.09
CA LEU A 119 -0.29 8.33 -8.22
C LEU A 119 1.02 8.28 -9.01
N THR A 120 2.05 9.01 -8.56
CA THR A 120 3.27 9.26 -9.33
C THR A 120 4.55 9.22 -8.50
N ASP A 121 5.58 8.47 -8.93
CA ASP A 121 6.91 8.55 -8.28
C ASP A 121 7.70 9.78 -8.76
N ILE A 122 7.27 10.44 -9.85
CA ILE A 122 7.85 11.73 -10.28
C ILE A 122 7.55 12.81 -9.25
N GLY A 123 8.59 13.54 -8.84
CA GLY A 123 8.46 14.71 -7.98
C GLY A 123 7.78 15.88 -8.68
N ASN A 124 7.48 16.92 -7.92
CA ASN A 124 6.85 18.14 -8.43
C ASN A 124 7.66 19.38 -8.08
N LYS A 125 7.66 20.40 -8.96
CA LYS A 125 8.47 21.62 -8.74
C LYS A 125 8.22 22.33 -7.41
N PRO A 126 6.96 22.44 -6.93
CA PRO A 126 6.68 22.98 -5.59
C PRO A 126 7.10 22.07 -4.43
N ASN A 127 7.55 20.85 -4.71
CA ASN A 127 8.00 19.84 -3.76
C ASN A 127 6.97 19.52 -2.66
N TRP A 128 5.70 19.28 -3.04
CA TRP A 128 4.63 18.85 -2.11
C TRP A 128 4.36 17.33 -2.19
N PHE A 129 3.71 16.74 -1.19
CA PHE A 129 3.27 15.33 -1.26
C PHE A 129 2.09 15.10 -2.22
N GLY A 130 1.39 16.16 -2.60
CA GLY A 130 0.28 16.12 -3.52
C GLY A 130 -0.22 17.51 -3.84
N GLY A 131 -1.15 17.59 -4.77
CA GLY A 131 -1.74 18.86 -5.20
C GLY A 131 -3.13 18.65 -5.79
N ILE A 132 -3.83 19.78 -5.93
CA ILE A 132 -5.20 19.85 -6.43
C ILE A 132 -5.27 20.83 -7.60
N SER A 133 -5.98 20.42 -8.67
CA SER A 133 -6.19 21.27 -9.83
C SER A 133 -7.15 22.43 -9.50
N PRO A 134 -7.15 23.51 -10.30
CA PRO A 134 -8.16 24.57 -10.17
C PRO A 134 -9.61 24.07 -10.26
N SER A 135 -9.85 22.95 -10.96
CA SER A 135 -11.17 22.34 -11.06
C SER A 135 -11.65 21.65 -9.78
N MET A 136 -10.79 21.48 -8.75
CA MET A 136 -11.08 20.72 -7.51
C MET A 136 -11.40 19.23 -7.73
N LYS A 137 -11.08 18.71 -8.91
CA LYS A 137 -11.50 17.37 -9.37
C LYS A 137 -10.35 16.49 -9.82
N ASN A 138 -9.19 17.07 -10.10
CA ASN A 138 -7.97 16.34 -10.37
C ASN A 138 -6.98 16.56 -9.23
N TYR A 139 -6.34 15.48 -8.85
CA TYR A 139 -5.32 15.48 -7.80
C TYR A 139 -4.12 14.69 -8.31
N PHE A 140 -2.96 15.00 -7.77
CA PHE A 140 -1.83 14.09 -7.83
C PHE A 140 -1.35 13.82 -6.40
N VAL A 141 -0.79 12.64 -6.18
CA VAL A 141 -0.11 12.23 -4.96
C VAL A 141 1.25 11.68 -5.36
N GLN A 142 2.31 12.27 -4.81
CA GLN A 142 3.66 11.78 -4.98
C GLN A 142 3.83 10.51 -4.14
N THR A 143 4.31 9.43 -4.76
CA THR A 143 4.49 8.11 -4.15
C THR A 143 5.95 7.76 -3.85
N SER A 144 6.89 8.61 -4.27
CA SER A 144 8.31 8.49 -3.96
C SER A 144 8.68 9.07 -2.60
N ASN A 145 9.85 8.67 -2.10
CA ASN A 145 10.54 9.27 -0.95
C ASN A 145 9.84 9.18 0.42
N TRP A 146 8.70 8.49 0.55
CA TRP A 146 8.02 8.29 1.83
C TRP A 146 8.90 7.60 2.90
N GLN A 147 9.79 6.68 2.50
CA GLN A 147 10.71 6.03 3.44
C GLN A 147 11.71 6.99 4.07
N HIS A 148 12.02 8.14 3.44
CA HIS A 148 12.90 9.15 4.04
C HIS A 148 12.30 9.69 5.35
N TYR A 149 10.98 9.91 5.36
CA TYR A 149 10.26 10.47 6.51
C TYR A 149 9.87 9.40 7.52
N PHE A 150 9.40 8.25 7.05
CA PHE A 150 8.82 7.22 7.92
C PHE A 150 9.75 6.05 8.26
N GLY A 151 10.93 5.99 7.63
CA GLY A 151 11.86 4.87 7.70
C GLY A 151 11.27 3.57 7.15
N SER A 152 11.86 2.44 7.53
CA SER A 152 11.38 1.09 7.20
C SER A 152 10.20 0.61 8.05
N SER A 153 9.79 1.41 9.04
CA SER A 153 8.79 1.02 10.03
C SER A 153 7.34 1.05 9.51
N ILE A 154 7.10 1.89 8.51
CA ILE A 154 5.77 2.13 7.93
C ILE A 154 5.82 1.78 6.46
N ASP A 155 4.84 0.99 6.05
CA ASP A 155 4.63 0.63 4.66
C ASP A 155 4.11 1.85 3.89
N ILE A 156 4.73 2.18 2.76
CA ILE A 156 4.42 3.37 1.95
C ILE A 156 2.98 3.39 1.43
N ARG A 157 2.28 2.26 1.42
CA ARG A 157 0.87 2.19 1.03
C ARG A 157 -0.03 3.04 1.93
N PHE A 158 0.31 3.13 3.21
CA PHE A 158 -0.45 3.88 4.20
C PHE A 158 -0.41 5.40 3.97
N PRO A 159 0.77 6.05 3.85
CA PRO A 159 0.82 7.47 3.54
C PRO A 159 0.19 7.82 2.20
N ILE A 160 0.37 6.97 1.18
CA ILE A 160 -0.24 7.21 -0.15
C ILE A 160 -1.77 7.18 -0.06
N ALA A 161 -2.34 6.12 0.55
CA ALA A 161 -3.80 6.02 0.73
C ALA A 161 -4.36 7.13 1.63
N TYR A 162 -3.60 7.54 2.65
CA TYR A 162 -3.94 8.66 3.50
C TYR A 162 -4.08 9.96 2.70
N GLU A 163 -3.12 10.27 1.83
CA GLU A 163 -3.20 11.46 0.99
C GLU A 163 -4.38 11.39 0.02
N VAL A 164 -4.62 10.24 -0.62
CA VAL A 164 -5.80 10.05 -1.49
C VAL A 164 -7.10 10.39 -0.75
N ILE A 165 -7.26 9.91 0.48
CA ILE A 165 -8.49 10.14 1.24
C ILE A 165 -8.61 11.59 1.73
N VAL A 166 -7.51 12.20 2.20
CA VAL A 166 -7.52 13.59 2.65
C VAL A 166 -7.81 14.57 1.51
N TRP A 167 -7.26 14.34 0.32
CA TRP A 167 -7.61 15.13 -0.86
C TRP A 167 -9.07 14.96 -1.26
N SER A 168 -9.60 13.73 -1.15
CA SER A 168 -11.01 13.46 -1.37
C SER A 168 -11.91 14.15 -0.34
N MET A 169 -11.48 14.25 0.93
CA MET A 169 -12.22 15.00 1.97
C MET A 169 -12.27 16.49 1.66
N ARG A 170 -11.16 17.08 1.21
CA ARG A 170 -11.08 18.51 0.84
C ARG A 170 -12.10 18.90 -0.23
N TYR A 171 -12.38 18.00 -1.18
CA TYR A 171 -13.45 18.19 -2.18
C TYR A 171 -14.82 18.43 -1.54
N PHE A 172 -15.15 17.72 -0.45
CA PHE A 172 -16.43 17.89 0.24
C PHE A 172 -16.43 19.11 1.17
N MET A 173 -15.29 19.38 1.82
CA MET A 173 -15.13 20.46 2.78
C MET A 173 -15.07 21.85 2.13
N PHE A 174 -14.55 21.97 0.91
CA PHE A 174 -14.24 23.27 0.29
C PHE A 174 -14.66 23.33 -1.18
N SER A 175 -15.03 24.52 -1.64
CA SER A 175 -15.42 24.79 -3.03
C SER A 175 -14.26 25.24 -3.92
N THR A 176 -13.19 25.81 -3.35
CA THR A 176 -12.06 26.37 -4.10
C THR A 176 -10.72 26.10 -3.41
N ASN A 177 -9.63 26.17 -4.18
CA ASN A 177 -8.26 26.07 -3.67
C ASN A 177 -7.95 27.17 -2.64
N GLU A 178 -8.46 28.39 -2.87
CA GLU A 178 -8.30 29.49 -1.93
C GLU A 178 -9.00 29.20 -0.59
N ALA A 179 -10.20 28.62 -0.62
CA ALA A 179 -10.91 28.22 0.59
C ALA A 179 -10.14 27.15 1.36
N ILE A 180 -9.51 26.18 0.68
CA ILE A 180 -8.60 25.23 1.34
C ILE A 180 -7.47 25.99 2.04
N MET A 181 -6.74 26.85 1.32
CA MET A 181 -5.58 27.56 1.84
C MET A 181 -5.90 28.49 3.02
N ASN A 182 -7.10 29.07 3.05
CA ASN A 182 -7.55 29.91 4.16
C ASN A 182 -7.92 29.11 5.42
N ASN A 183 -8.13 27.80 5.32
CA ASN A 183 -8.61 26.94 6.42
C ASN A 183 -7.64 25.82 6.81
N ILE A 184 -6.39 25.85 6.33
CA ILE A 184 -5.33 24.93 6.79
C ILE A 184 -4.77 25.34 8.15
N HIS A 185 -4.14 24.39 8.84
CA HIS A 185 -3.35 24.69 10.04
C HIS A 185 -1.89 24.92 9.68
N LYS A 186 -1.43 26.18 9.81
CA LYS A 186 -0.01 26.54 9.59
C LYS A 186 0.91 25.90 10.62
N THR A 187 0.43 25.77 11.86
CA THR A 187 1.10 25.01 12.92
C THR A 187 0.47 23.62 12.98
N PRO A 188 1.20 22.53 12.68
CA PRO A 188 0.66 21.19 12.73
C PRO A 188 0.19 20.81 14.13
N LYS A 189 -0.99 20.19 14.21
CA LYS A 189 -1.58 19.70 15.47
C LYS A 189 -2.09 18.26 15.38
N GLY A 190 -1.75 17.54 14.32
CA GLY A 190 -2.19 16.17 14.05
C GLY A 190 -3.48 16.07 13.24
N CYS A 191 -3.94 17.17 12.63
CA CYS A 191 -5.20 17.18 11.88
C CYS A 191 -4.97 16.94 10.37
N VAL A 192 -5.95 16.34 9.67
CA VAL A 192 -5.93 16.15 8.20
C VAL A 192 -5.71 17.46 7.40
N MET A 193 -5.99 18.62 8.02
CA MET A 193 -5.78 19.95 7.43
C MET A 193 -4.49 20.64 7.85
N ASP A 194 -3.57 19.94 8.52
CA ASP A 194 -2.21 20.45 8.76
C ASP A 194 -1.49 20.70 7.44
N PHE A 195 -0.87 21.88 7.32
CA PHE A 195 -0.18 22.32 6.10
C PHE A 195 1.15 21.58 5.86
N CYS A 196 1.84 21.21 6.95
CA CYS A 196 3.13 20.51 6.91
C CYS A 196 4.14 21.16 5.95
N GLN A 197 4.43 22.46 6.14
CA GLN A 197 5.38 23.20 5.31
C GLN A 197 6.78 22.57 5.33
N ASP A 198 7.17 22.03 6.48
CA ASP A 198 8.27 21.08 6.58
C ASP A 198 7.71 19.68 6.37
N LYS A 199 8.19 18.99 5.33
CA LYS A 199 7.68 17.67 4.96
C LYS A 199 7.81 16.63 6.08
N SER A 200 8.77 16.76 7.00
CA SER A 200 8.90 15.85 8.14
C SER A 200 7.71 15.88 9.10
N GLN A 201 6.96 17.00 9.13
CA GLN A 201 5.78 17.18 9.99
C GLN A 201 4.61 16.26 9.61
N ILE A 202 4.65 15.66 8.42
CA ILE A 202 3.62 14.72 7.94
C ILE A 202 3.43 13.52 8.89
N ILE A 203 4.47 13.16 9.64
CA ILE A 203 4.46 12.06 10.60
C ILE A 203 3.41 12.29 11.67
N LEU A 204 3.31 13.50 12.22
CA LEU A 204 2.33 13.84 13.25
C LEU A 204 0.91 13.69 12.71
N LYS A 205 0.66 14.30 11.55
CA LYS A 205 -0.63 14.27 10.85
C LYS A 205 -1.12 12.85 10.57
N MET A 206 -0.25 11.95 10.11
CA MET A 206 -0.62 10.57 9.80
C MET A 206 -0.73 9.66 11.02
N ARG A 207 0.08 9.87 12.06
CA ARG A 207 -0.01 9.08 13.30
C ARG A 207 -1.28 9.40 14.09
N THR A 208 -1.69 10.65 14.10
CA THR A 208 -2.92 11.09 14.76
C THR A 208 -4.14 10.76 13.90
N ALA A 209 -4.05 11.00 12.58
CA ALA A 209 -5.11 10.76 11.59
C ALA A 209 -6.48 11.33 11.98
N ASP A 210 -6.48 12.53 12.58
CA ASP A 210 -7.65 13.11 13.24
C ASP A 210 -8.20 14.33 12.48
N VAL A 211 -9.44 14.70 12.79
CA VAL A 211 -10.11 15.89 12.25
C VAL A 211 -10.59 16.73 13.42
N CYS A 212 -9.94 17.86 13.65
CA CYS A 212 -10.30 18.74 14.76
C CYS A 212 -11.68 19.39 14.57
N ASP A 213 -12.25 19.92 15.65
CA ASP A 213 -13.59 20.53 15.66
C ASP A 213 -13.80 21.59 14.57
N SER A 214 -12.82 22.48 14.35
CA SER A 214 -12.94 23.49 13.30
C SER A 214 -13.04 22.89 11.90
N CYS A 215 -12.33 21.78 11.64
CA CYS A 215 -12.42 21.08 10.36
C CYS A 215 -13.67 20.22 10.25
N MET A 216 -14.15 19.67 11.37
CA MET A 216 -15.45 18.97 11.43
C MET A 216 -16.59 19.91 11.06
N ASN A 217 -16.54 21.17 11.52
CA ASN A 217 -17.54 22.17 11.20
C ASN A 217 -17.70 22.40 9.69
N HIS A 218 -16.63 22.30 8.89
CA HIS A 218 -16.76 22.41 7.43
C HIS A 218 -17.58 21.27 6.81
N PHE A 219 -17.56 20.06 7.38
CA PHE A 219 -18.47 19.00 6.93
C PHE A 219 -19.93 19.33 7.23
N ILE A 220 -20.19 19.98 8.37
CA ILE A 220 -21.53 20.37 8.81
C ILE A 220 -22.04 21.54 7.94
N GLU A 221 -21.24 22.58 7.78
CA GLU A 221 -21.57 23.77 6.97
C GLU A 221 -21.82 23.44 5.50
N ARG A 222 -21.11 22.43 4.98
CA ARG A 222 -21.28 21.94 3.59
C ARG A 222 -22.37 20.89 3.45
N ASP A 223 -23.06 20.53 4.52
CA ASP A 223 -24.07 19.47 4.57
C ASP A 223 -23.59 18.16 3.91
N VAL A 224 -22.37 17.74 4.26
CA VAL A 224 -21.76 16.54 3.69
C VAL A 224 -22.55 15.31 4.15
N PRO A 225 -23.02 14.43 3.23
CA PRO A 225 -23.84 13.31 3.64
C PRO A 225 -23.08 12.37 4.58
N LYS A 226 -23.72 11.99 5.69
CA LYS A 226 -23.13 11.21 6.79
C LYS A 226 -22.46 9.91 6.34
N LEU A 227 -22.95 9.27 5.27
CA LEU A 227 -22.36 8.04 4.73
C LEU A 227 -20.96 8.27 4.14
N TYR A 228 -20.70 9.42 3.52
CA TYR A 228 -19.36 9.80 3.07
C TYR A 228 -18.46 10.06 4.27
N SER A 229 -18.91 10.88 5.23
CA SER A 229 -18.16 11.18 6.45
C SER A 229 -17.77 9.91 7.21
N ARG A 230 -18.72 8.99 7.40
CA ARG A 230 -18.43 7.70 8.06
C ARG A 230 -17.34 6.91 7.33
N GLN A 231 -17.43 6.80 6.00
CA GLN A 231 -16.42 6.08 5.22
C GLN A 231 -15.05 6.76 5.30
N PHE A 232 -14.98 8.10 5.30
CA PHE A 232 -13.73 8.84 5.50
C PHE A 232 -13.04 8.47 6.82
N PHE A 233 -13.78 8.51 7.93
CA PHE A 233 -13.23 8.19 9.24
C PHE A 233 -12.85 6.72 9.38
N GLU A 234 -13.64 5.79 8.82
CA GLU A 234 -13.29 4.37 8.80
C GLU A 234 -11.98 4.13 8.04
N ILE A 235 -11.75 4.80 6.90
CA ILE A 235 -10.50 4.72 6.14
C ILE A 235 -9.33 5.26 6.96
N LEU A 236 -9.46 6.48 7.52
CA LEU A 236 -8.41 7.10 8.34
C LEU A 236 -8.02 6.22 9.53
N GLU A 237 -9.01 5.70 10.25
CA GLU A 237 -8.80 4.84 11.41
C GLU A 237 -8.18 3.50 11.02
N GLY A 238 -8.61 2.89 9.91
CA GLY A 238 -8.01 1.65 9.43
C GLY A 238 -6.55 1.81 8.98
N ILE A 239 -6.21 2.94 8.34
CA ILE A 239 -4.83 3.29 8.01
C ILE A 239 -4.00 3.47 9.29
N ARG A 240 -4.51 4.25 10.26
CA ARG A 240 -3.86 4.49 11.55
C ARG A 240 -3.61 3.19 12.32
N GLY A 241 -4.62 2.33 12.39
CA GLY A 241 -4.55 1.00 13.00
C GLY A 241 -3.45 0.14 12.38
N ALA A 242 -3.43 0.04 11.05
CA ALA A 242 -2.43 -0.74 10.32
C ALA A 242 -1.00 -0.20 10.47
N MET A 243 -0.82 1.14 10.51
CA MET A 243 0.48 1.77 10.78
C MET A 243 1.03 1.43 12.17
N THR A 244 0.17 1.30 13.18
CA THR A 244 0.59 0.93 14.54
C THR A 244 0.75 -0.57 14.76
N PHE A 245 0.15 -1.40 13.90
CA PHE A 245 0.16 -2.86 14.04
C PHE A 245 1.58 -3.44 14.05
N ARG A 246 2.44 -3.05 13.10
CA ARG A 246 3.81 -3.61 13.01
C ARG A 246 4.63 -3.39 14.29
N GLY A 247 4.45 -2.26 14.98
CA GLY A 247 5.13 -2.01 16.26
C GLY A 247 4.59 -2.92 17.37
N ARG A 248 3.27 -3.04 17.46
CA ARG A 248 2.58 -3.85 18.49
C ARG A 248 2.80 -5.34 18.27
N SER A 249 2.76 -5.80 17.02
CA SER A 249 2.95 -7.20 16.65
C SER A 249 4.34 -7.70 17.03
N LYS A 250 5.37 -6.84 16.93
CA LYS A 250 6.73 -7.15 17.39
C LYS A 250 6.78 -7.31 18.92
N LEU A 251 6.10 -6.43 19.66
CA LEU A 251 6.09 -6.43 21.12
C LEU A 251 5.30 -7.63 21.68
N PHE A 252 4.11 -7.90 21.15
CA PHE A 252 3.21 -8.94 21.65
C PHE A 252 3.36 -10.28 20.92
N HIS A 253 4.30 -10.38 19.97
CA HIS A 253 4.47 -11.55 19.12
C HIS A 253 3.14 -12.02 18.50
N GLN A 254 2.32 -11.07 18.03
CA GLN A 254 0.97 -11.33 17.54
C GLN A 254 0.94 -11.27 16.01
N PRO A 255 0.59 -12.37 15.31
CA PRO A 255 0.44 -12.35 13.85
C PRO A 255 -0.83 -11.61 13.41
N SER A 256 -0.80 -11.13 12.17
CA SER A 256 -2.00 -10.74 11.43
C SER A 256 -2.86 -11.97 11.16
N ARG A 257 -4.16 -11.78 11.20
CA ARG A 257 -5.12 -12.73 10.68
C ARG A 257 -4.96 -12.87 9.17
N LEU A 258 -5.20 -14.08 8.68
CA LEU A 258 -5.28 -14.40 7.26
C LEU A 258 -6.74 -14.45 6.83
N GLU A 259 -7.04 -13.81 5.70
CA GLU A 259 -8.36 -13.87 5.08
C GLU A 259 -8.23 -14.41 3.65
N ILE A 260 -8.92 -15.52 3.37
CA ILE A 260 -8.93 -16.18 2.08
C ILE A 260 -10.27 -15.85 1.39
N LYS A 261 -10.21 -15.08 0.31
CA LYS A 261 -11.39 -14.54 -0.39
C LYS A 261 -11.63 -15.18 -1.75
N GLY A 262 -12.90 -15.42 -2.04
CA GLY A 262 -13.41 -15.74 -3.37
C GLY A 262 -13.00 -17.11 -3.90
N TYR A 263 -13.50 -17.44 -5.09
CA TYR A 263 -13.21 -18.71 -5.76
C TYR A 263 -11.72 -18.91 -6.07
N THR A 264 -11.01 -17.83 -6.44
CA THR A 264 -9.57 -17.86 -6.75
C THR A 264 -8.68 -17.91 -5.51
N LYS A 265 -9.27 -17.96 -4.30
CA LYS A 265 -8.60 -18.06 -2.99
C LYS A 265 -7.46 -17.04 -2.86
N LYS A 266 -7.77 -15.75 -3.05
CA LYS A 266 -6.81 -14.68 -2.78
C LYS A 266 -6.57 -14.58 -1.28
N ILE A 267 -5.32 -14.41 -0.86
CA ILE A 267 -4.89 -14.49 0.54
C ILE A 267 -4.49 -13.10 1.01
N PHE A 268 -5.04 -12.62 2.12
CA PHE A 268 -4.79 -11.27 2.64
C PHE A 268 -4.40 -11.29 4.12
N PHE A 269 -3.42 -10.47 4.49
CA PHE A 269 -3.09 -10.15 5.87
C PHE A 269 -3.95 -8.95 6.33
N THR A 270 -5.05 -9.22 7.04
CA THR A 270 -6.05 -8.18 7.35
C THR A 270 -5.52 -7.09 8.27
N ASP A 271 -4.66 -7.44 9.22
CA ASP A 271 -4.10 -6.49 10.21
C ASP A 271 -2.93 -5.67 9.64
N LEU A 272 -2.43 -6.06 8.45
CA LEU A 272 -1.44 -5.31 7.66
C LEU A 272 -2.08 -4.45 6.57
N GLY A 273 -3.31 -3.99 6.82
CA GLY A 273 -4.10 -3.19 5.89
C GLY A 273 -4.50 -3.98 4.64
N GLY A 274 -4.94 -5.23 4.83
CA GLY A 274 -5.37 -6.09 3.71
C GLY A 274 -4.26 -6.35 2.69
N LEU A 275 -3.01 -6.52 3.14
CA LEU A 275 -1.90 -6.81 2.22
C LEU A 275 -2.10 -8.19 1.56
N GLU A 276 -2.06 -8.25 0.24
CA GLU A 276 -2.23 -9.51 -0.51
C GLU A 276 -0.93 -10.34 -0.52
N LEU A 277 -1.02 -11.62 -0.17
CA LEU A 277 0.05 -12.60 -0.41
C LEU A 277 -0.10 -13.19 -1.81
N ARG A 278 0.72 -12.72 -2.76
CA ARG A 278 0.65 -13.11 -4.17
C ARG A 278 1.46 -14.36 -4.48
N LEU A 279 0.80 -15.51 -4.39
CA LEU A 279 1.34 -16.80 -4.81
C LEU A 279 0.88 -17.14 -6.23
N ASN A 280 1.79 -17.68 -7.04
CA ASN A 280 1.39 -18.28 -8.32
C ASN A 280 0.51 -19.52 -8.06
N PRO A 281 -0.20 -20.07 -9.07
CA PRO A 281 -1.13 -21.18 -8.85
C PRO A 281 -0.50 -22.40 -8.14
N LYS A 282 0.76 -22.76 -8.45
CA LYS A 282 1.46 -23.90 -7.84
C LYS A 282 1.84 -23.63 -6.38
N GLU A 283 2.42 -22.46 -6.12
CA GLU A 283 2.75 -21.98 -4.78
C GLU A 283 1.50 -21.89 -3.89
N LYS A 284 0.39 -21.39 -4.44
CA LYS A 284 -0.88 -21.23 -3.74
C LYS A 284 -1.48 -22.58 -3.35
N ALA A 285 -1.49 -23.55 -4.27
CA ALA A 285 -1.98 -24.90 -3.98
C ALA A 285 -1.19 -25.53 -2.83
N LEU A 286 0.14 -25.45 -2.88
CA LEU A 286 1.00 -25.98 -1.82
C LEU A 286 0.80 -25.26 -0.49
N PHE A 287 0.74 -23.92 -0.49
CA PHE A 287 0.51 -23.14 0.73
C PHE A 287 -0.83 -23.47 1.39
N LEU A 288 -1.91 -23.55 0.60
CA LEU A 288 -3.24 -23.89 1.13
C LEU A 288 -3.32 -25.33 1.65
N LEU A 289 -2.57 -26.27 1.05
CA LEU A 289 -2.43 -27.61 1.59
C LEU A 289 -1.81 -27.56 3.00
N PHE A 290 -0.63 -26.95 3.15
CA PHE A 290 0.02 -26.83 4.46
C PHE A 290 -0.78 -26.01 5.48
N LEU A 291 -1.60 -25.07 5.02
CA LEU A 291 -2.52 -24.33 5.89
C LEU A 291 -3.68 -25.21 6.38
N LYS A 292 -4.14 -26.18 5.59
CA LYS A 292 -5.22 -27.09 5.97
C LYS A 292 -4.78 -28.11 7.04
N TYR A 293 -3.57 -28.65 6.94
CA TYR A 293 -3.07 -29.70 7.82
C TYR A 293 -2.26 -29.14 8.99
N ASN A 294 -2.89 -29.02 10.16
CA ASN A 294 -2.29 -28.40 11.37
C ASN A 294 -1.07 -29.17 11.90
N ASP A 295 -1.11 -30.51 11.82
CA ASP A 295 -0.04 -31.38 12.30
C ASP A 295 1.19 -31.40 11.38
N GLY A 296 1.11 -30.67 10.25
CA GLY A 296 2.14 -30.63 9.23
C GLY A 296 2.16 -31.86 8.33
N ILE A 297 2.97 -31.76 7.28
CA ILE A 297 3.13 -32.80 6.26
C ILE A 297 4.62 -33.08 6.10
N SER A 298 5.01 -34.35 6.11
CA SER A 298 6.36 -34.75 5.71
C SER A 298 6.50 -34.62 4.20
N LEU A 299 7.61 -34.07 3.71
CA LEU A 299 7.81 -33.93 2.26
C LEU A 299 7.88 -35.27 1.53
N ASN A 300 8.30 -36.33 2.22
CA ASN A 300 8.31 -37.68 1.66
C ASN A 300 6.88 -38.25 1.50
N GLU A 301 5.93 -37.76 2.29
CA GLU A 301 4.51 -38.15 2.26
C GLU A 301 3.69 -37.24 1.33
N LEU A 302 4.31 -36.26 0.66
CA LEU A 302 3.59 -35.32 -0.20
C LEU A 302 2.87 -36.00 -1.37
N GLN A 303 3.37 -37.17 -1.80
CA GLN A 303 2.74 -38.03 -2.79
C GLN A 303 1.34 -38.51 -2.39
N ASP A 304 1.08 -38.68 -1.09
CA ASP A 304 -0.24 -39.11 -0.59
C ASP A 304 -1.29 -38.01 -0.76
N TYR A 305 -0.86 -36.75 -0.87
CA TYR A 305 -1.71 -35.57 -1.08
C TYR A 305 -1.80 -35.15 -2.54
N LYS A 306 -1.29 -35.96 -3.47
CA LYS A 306 -1.19 -35.64 -4.91
C LYS A 306 -2.52 -35.23 -5.53
N GLU A 307 -3.60 -35.99 -5.28
CA GLU A 307 -4.91 -35.69 -5.87
C GLU A 307 -5.51 -34.39 -5.31
N GLU A 308 -5.31 -34.10 -4.01
CA GLU A 308 -5.75 -32.85 -3.41
C GLU A 308 -4.97 -31.64 -3.96
N LEU A 309 -3.64 -31.75 -4.07
CA LEU A 309 -2.81 -30.73 -4.71
C LEU A 309 -3.22 -30.49 -6.16
N LYS A 310 -3.53 -31.56 -6.91
CA LYS A 310 -4.01 -31.48 -8.28
C LYS A 310 -5.34 -30.72 -8.37
N GLN A 311 -6.29 -31.01 -7.48
CA GLN A 311 -7.57 -30.29 -7.41
C GLN A 311 -7.38 -28.81 -7.07
N LEU A 312 -6.59 -28.51 -6.03
CA LEU A 312 -6.27 -27.12 -5.65
C LEU A 312 -5.61 -26.38 -6.81
N TYR A 313 -4.61 -26.98 -7.44
CA TYR A 313 -3.87 -26.37 -8.55
C TYR A 313 -4.77 -26.15 -9.78
N ALA A 314 -5.63 -27.11 -10.12
CA ALA A 314 -6.59 -26.98 -11.22
C ALA A 314 -7.58 -25.83 -11.00
N ASN A 315 -8.02 -25.59 -9.77
CA ASN A 315 -8.93 -24.48 -9.44
C ASN A 315 -8.31 -23.09 -9.68
N PHE A 316 -6.98 -22.98 -9.70
CA PHE A 316 -6.27 -21.70 -9.83
C PHE A 316 -5.68 -21.45 -11.22
N CYS A 317 -5.63 -22.48 -12.07
CA CYS A 317 -5.09 -22.39 -13.42
C CYS A 317 -6.22 -22.14 -14.43
N ASN A 318 -6.33 -20.91 -14.93
CA ASN A 318 -7.19 -20.64 -16.09
C ASN A 318 -6.54 -21.27 -17.34
N GLN A 319 -7.22 -22.25 -17.96
CA GLN A 319 -6.90 -22.79 -19.29
C GLN A 319 -5.56 -23.54 -19.44
N SER A 320 -5.10 -24.27 -18.42
CA SER A 320 -3.93 -25.15 -18.58
C SER A 320 -4.30 -26.50 -19.18
N ASN A 321 -3.53 -26.97 -20.17
CA ASN A 321 -3.64 -28.35 -20.68
C ASN A 321 -3.50 -29.34 -19.49
N PRO A 322 -4.46 -30.28 -19.30
CA PRO A 322 -4.40 -31.27 -18.22
C PRO A 322 -3.07 -32.02 -18.11
N ALA A 323 -2.39 -32.28 -19.23
CA ALA A 323 -1.09 -32.95 -19.24
C ALA A 323 0.01 -32.09 -18.60
N THR A 324 0.00 -30.77 -18.81
CA THR A 324 0.96 -29.84 -18.21
C THR A 324 0.72 -29.73 -16.70
N LEU A 325 -0.54 -29.71 -16.30
CA LEU A 325 -0.93 -29.69 -14.89
C LEU A 325 -0.44 -30.94 -14.16
N GLN A 326 -0.68 -32.11 -14.77
CA GLN A 326 -0.25 -33.39 -14.23
C GLN A 326 1.27 -33.45 -14.05
N LYS A 327 2.04 -33.09 -15.08
CA LYS A 327 3.52 -33.06 -15.00
C LYS A 327 4.04 -32.15 -13.89
N ALA A 328 3.43 -30.97 -13.73
CA ALA A 328 3.84 -30.04 -12.68
C ALA A 328 3.58 -30.60 -11.27
N ILE A 329 2.46 -31.30 -11.07
CA ILE A 329 2.16 -31.97 -9.79
C ILE A 329 3.06 -33.18 -9.58
N ASP A 330 3.30 -33.99 -10.62
CA ASP A 330 4.19 -35.15 -10.54
C ASP A 330 5.60 -34.75 -10.11
N LEU A 331 6.14 -33.66 -10.69
CA LEU A 331 7.43 -33.10 -10.27
C LEU A 331 7.39 -32.56 -8.84
N LEU A 332 6.30 -31.91 -8.45
CA LEU A 332 6.16 -31.30 -7.12
C LEU A 332 6.15 -32.35 -6.00
N VAL A 333 5.48 -33.48 -6.21
CA VAL A 333 5.34 -34.53 -5.19
C VAL A 333 6.41 -35.61 -5.25
N ASN A 334 7.30 -35.58 -6.25
CA ASN A 334 8.35 -36.58 -6.40
C ASN A 334 9.46 -36.36 -5.34
N PRO A 335 9.69 -37.32 -4.42
CA PRO A 335 10.68 -37.16 -3.36
C PRO A 335 12.14 -37.17 -3.87
N LEU A 336 12.37 -37.64 -5.10
CA LEU A 336 13.69 -37.63 -5.74
C LEU A 336 14.01 -36.26 -6.38
N GLU A 337 13.00 -35.40 -6.55
CA GLU A 337 13.13 -34.08 -7.14
C GLU A 337 13.19 -33.00 -6.05
N ASN A 338 13.85 -31.89 -6.35
CA ASN A 338 13.97 -30.77 -5.41
C ASN A 338 12.84 -29.72 -5.55
N ASP A 339 11.84 -29.97 -6.41
CA ASP A 339 10.82 -28.96 -6.77
C ASP A 339 10.01 -28.49 -5.55
N ALA A 340 9.61 -29.39 -4.64
CA ALA A 340 8.90 -29.02 -3.41
C ALA A 340 9.70 -28.01 -2.58
N ASN A 341 10.99 -28.26 -2.33
CA ASN A 341 11.83 -27.35 -1.55
C ASN A 341 11.99 -25.99 -2.25
N ILE A 342 12.12 -25.98 -3.58
CA ILE A 342 12.22 -24.74 -4.36
C ILE A 342 10.93 -23.93 -4.23
N VAL A 343 9.76 -24.57 -4.34
CA VAL A 343 8.46 -23.91 -4.21
C VAL A 343 8.25 -23.39 -2.79
N LEU A 344 8.58 -24.16 -1.77
CA LEU A 344 8.52 -23.73 -0.36
C LEU A 344 9.43 -22.52 -0.10
N SER A 345 10.66 -22.54 -0.62
CA SER A 345 11.59 -21.42 -0.50
C SER A 345 11.04 -20.14 -1.15
N ARG A 346 10.42 -20.26 -2.33
CA ARG A 346 9.75 -19.14 -3.01
C ARG A 346 8.55 -18.61 -2.22
N ILE A 347 7.72 -19.48 -1.66
CA ILE A 347 6.60 -19.10 -0.78
C ILE A 347 7.13 -18.32 0.42
N ASN A 348 8.09 -18.89 1.15
CA ASN A 348 8.66 -18.28 2.35
C ASN A 348 9.34 -16.94 2.06
N LYS A 349 10.00 -16.81 0.89
CA LYS A 349 10.55 -15.53 0.44
C LYS A 349 9.46 -14.47 0.24
N LYS A 350 8.37 -14.82 -0.45
CA LYS A 350 7.23 -13.89 -0.67
C LYS A 350 6.52 -13.52 0.62
N ILE A 351 6.40 -14.45 1.56
CA ILE A 351 5.89 -14.18 2.91
C ILE A 351 6.81 -13.19 3.62
N LYS A 352 8.13 -13.43 3.63
CA LYS A 352 9.12 -12.55 4.24
C LYS A 352 9.06 -11.13 3.65
N GLU A 353 8.94 -11.02 2.33
CA GLU A 353 8.77 -9.72 1.64
C GLU A 353 7.48 -9.00 2.06
N ALA A 354 6.38 -9.73 2.27
CA ALA A 354 5.10 -9.15 2.67
C ALA A 354 5.06 -8.74 4.16
N VAL A 355 5.37 -9.66 5.07
CA VAL A 355 5.18 -9.46 6.52
C VAL A 355 6.44 -8.97 7.24
N GLY A 356 7.62 -9.15 6.65
CA GLY A 356 8.91 -8.85 7.26
C GLY A 356 9.42 -9.95 8.20
N GLU A 357 10.68 -9.85 8.62
CA GLU A 357 11.35 -10.92 9.39
C GLU A 357 10.63 -11.29 10.67
N THR A 358 10.16 -10.30 11.43
CA THR A 358 9.62 -10.53 12.77
C THR A 358 8.32 -11.35 12.79
N LEU A 359 7.59 -11.37 11.68
CA LEU A 359 6.33 -12.11 11.58
C LEU A 359 6.44 -13.35 10.70
N LEU A 360 7.58 -13.58 10.06
CA LEU A 360 7.80 -14.65 9.10
C LEU A 360 7.46 -16.03 9.69
N ASP A 361 7.91 -16.28 10.91
CA ASP A 361 7.81 -17.58 11.58
C ASP A 361 6.37 -18.07 11.79
N PHE A 362 5.39 -17.17 11.81
CA PHE A 362 3.98 -17.54 11.93
C PHE A 362 3.43 -18.17 10.65
N TYR A 363 3.89 -17.73 9.48
CA TYR A 363 3.29 -18.09 8.21
C TYR A 363 4.18 -18.97 7.33
N CYS A 364 5.49 -19.00 7.60
CA CYS A 364 6.40 -19.81 6.81
C CYS A 364 6.05 -21.30 6.94
N ILE A 365 6.22 -22.03 5.84
CA ILE A 365 6.12 -23.49 5.85
C ILE A 365 7.51 -23.99 6.27
N ASN A 366 7.65 -24.40 7.52
CA ASN A 366 8.95 -24.76 8.08
C ASN A 366 8.87 -25.97 9.01
N GLY A 367 10.03 -26.59 9.25
CA GLY A 367 10.22 -27.80 10.03
C GLY A 367 11.66 -28.28 9.89
N GLU A 368 12.15 -29.04 10.87
CA GLU A 368 13.51 -29.59 10.87
C GLU A 368 13.76 -30.49 9.64
N ARG A 369 15.04 -30.73 9.33
CA ARG A 369 15.40 -31.51 8.15
C ARG A 369 14.96 -32.95 8.34
N GLY A 370 14.10 -33.44 7.44
CA GLY A 370 13.54 -34.79 7.49
C GLY A 370 12.25 -34.91 8.31
N GLU A 371 11.90 -33.87 9.05
CA GLU A 371 10.68 -33.81 9.85
C GLU A 371 9.51 -33.17 9.10
N LYS A 372 8.32 -33.28 9.69
CA LYS A 372 7.10 -32.63 9.18
C LYS A 372 7.29 -31.11 9.10
N LYS A 373 6.79 -30.52 8.00
CA LYS A 373 6.72 -29.07 7.83
C LYS A 373 5.29 -28.60 8.11
N LEU A 374 5.16 -27.46 8.79
CA LEU A 374 3.86 -26.89 9.15
C LEU A 374 3.88 -25.37 9.10
N ILE A 375 2.68 -24.79 9.13
CA ILE A 375 2.46 -23.34 9.32
C ILE A 375 1.98 -23.14 10.76
N LYS A 376 2.74 -22.36 11.54
CA LYS A 376 2.50 -22.18 12.99
C LYS A 376 1.25 -21.35 13.32
N LEU A 377 0.73 -20.58 12.36
CA LEU A 377 -0.44 -19.71 12.56
C LEU A 377 -1.64 -20.50 13.10
N GLU A 378 -2.20 -20.06 14.22
CA GLU A 378 -3.42 -20.63 14.78
C GLU A 378 -4.59 -20.52 13.78
N ARG A 379 -5.37 -21.59 13.62
CA ARG A 379 -6.42 -21.63 12.60
C ARG A 379 -7.62 -20.72 12.90
N GLU A 380 -7.79 -20.33 14.15
CA GLU A 380 -8.76 -19.28 14.55
C GLU A 380 -8.43 -17.91 13.93
N LEU A 381 -7.18 -17.70 13.53
CA LEU A 381 -6.73 -16.50 12.83
C LEU A 381 -6.88 -16.62 11.30
N VAL A 382 -7.47 -17.71 10.79
CA VAL A 382 -7.70 -17.94 9.36
C VAL A 382 -9.19 -17.86 9.06
N ASN A 383 -9.58 -16.85 8.30
CA ASN A 383 -10.97 -16.61 7.89
C ASN A 383 -11.16 -16.96 6.41
N HIS A 384 -12.23 -17.69 6.10
CA HIS A 384 -12.65 -17.96 4.73
C HIS A 384 -13.88 -17.12 4.40
N LYS A 385 -13.78 -16.27 3.37
CA LYS A 385 -14.91 -15.51 2.84
C LYS A 385 -15.22 -15.96 1.41
N SER A 386 -16.48 -16.32 1.19
CA SER A 386 -17.02 -16.73 -0.11
C SER A 386 -16.90 -15.63 -1.16
#